data_AF-A0A660Y636-F1
#
_entry.id   AF-A0A660Y636-F1
#
_cell.length_a   1.000
_cell.length_b   1.000
_cell.length_c   1.000
_cell.angle_alpha   90.00
_cell.angle_beta   90.00
_cell.angle_gamma   90.00
#
_symmetry.space_group_name_H-M   'P 1'
#
loop_
_entity.id
_entity.type
_entity.pdbx_description
1 polymer ?
#
loop_
_entity_poly.entity_id
_entity_poly.type
_entity_poly.pdbx_seq_one_letter_code
_entity_poly.pdbx_strand_id
1 'polypeptide(L)'
;MVVERTLDGLVVMATFLGVVPFVGAPGWVRTAGAAGLGLFVCALVALIALRGHVEALIRAARRLPGRLSGGLGRFVEAFSEGLGALAEGGEIWKVLLLSFGVWTVAMAALYGSFLAFHRSLPAYSLPVVMGLMTIGVMIPSSPGYVGTLQYSCILGLSLFGVPKEEALGISAFYHATQYLPVTGVGWVLYARTLKADRASIEGR
;
A
#
# COMPACT_ATOMS: atom_id res chain seq x y z
N MET A 1 10.32 5.67 -1.91
CA MET A 1 9.12 5.02 -2.51
C MET A 1 9.10 3.49 -2.37
N VAL A 2 10.08 2.71 -2.88
CA VAL A 2 10.01 1.21 -2.81
C VAL A 2 10.21 0.67 -1.39
N VAL A 3 11.20 1.21 -0.67
CA VAL A 3 11.47 0.85 0.73
C VAL A 3 10.26 1.10 1.61
N GLU A 4 9.71 2.31 1.52
CA GLU A 4 8.50 2.76 2.23
C GLU A 4 7.32 1.81 1.98
N ARG A 5 7.04 1.47 0.71
CA ARG A 5 6.01 0.49 0.34
C ARG A 5 6.22 -0.89 0.98
N THR A 6 7.48 -1.30 1.10
CA THR A 6 7.84 -2.59 1.71
C THR A 6 7.61 -2.54 3.22
N LEU A 7 7.99 -1.44 3.89
CA LEU A 7 7.74 -1.22 5.31
C LEU A 7 6.25 -1.10 5.63
N ASP A 8 5.48 -0.37 4.81
CA ASP A 8 4.02 -0.29 4.94
C ASP A 8 3.37 -1.68 4.89
N GLY A 9 3.76 -2.50 3.90
CA GLY A 9 3.28 -3.86 3.76
C GLY A 9 3.59 -4.73 4.98
N LEU A 10 4.80 -4.62 5.52
CA LEU A 10 5.21 -5.32 6.75
C LEU A 10 4.36 -4.92 7.95
N VAL A 11 4.13 -3.62 8.17
CA VAL A 11 3.36 -3.12 9.31
C VAL A 11 1.93 -3.67 9.29
N VAL A 12 1.27 -3.68 8.13
CA VAL A 12 -0.09 -4.22 8.02
C VAL A 12 -0.13 -5.71 8.19
N MET A 13 0.76 -6.45 7.49
CA MET A 13 0.74 -7.91 7.56
C MET A 13 1.12 -8.41 8.94
N ALA A 14 2.01 -7.72 9.65
CA ALA A 14 2.32 -7.99 11.04
C ALA A 14 1.10 -7.72 11.94
N THR A 15 0.42 -6.58 11.76
CA THR A 15 -0.80 -6.25 12.53
C THR A 15 -1.92 -7.25 12.27
N PHE A 16 -2.12 -7.63 11.01
CA PHE A 16 -3.06 -8.66 10.56
C PHE A 16 -2.75 -10.01 11.24
N LEU A 17 -1.54 -10.53 11.04
CA LEU A 17 -1.12 -11.82 11.59
C LEU A 17 -1.09 -11.83 13.12
N GLY A 18 -0.81 -10.70 13.77
CA GLY A 18 -0.84 -10.58 15.22
C GLY A 18 -2.23 -10.82 15.79
N VAL A 19 -3.28 -10.47 15.05
CA VAL A 19 -4.67 -10.62 15.51
C VAL A 19 -5.26 -11.99 15.13
N VAL A 20 -4.85 -12.56 13.99
CA VAL A 20 -5.38 -13.82 13.43
C VAL A 20 -5.47 -14.99 14.44
N PRO A 21 -4.49 -15.26 15.32
CA PRO A 21 -4.57 -16.33 16.32
C PRO A 21 -5.72 -16.16 17.33
N PHE A 22 -6.12 -14.93 17.63
CA PHE A 22 -7.15 -14.62 18.62
C PHE A 22 -8.57 -14.75 18.07
N VAL A 23 -8.72 -14.91 16.75
CA VAL A 23 -10.03 -14.89 16.07
C VAL A 23 -10.51 -16.25 15.60
N GLY A 24 -9.74 -17.32 15.83
CA GLY A 24 -10.08 -18.66 15.33
C GLY A 24 -10.18 -18.70 13.80
N ALA A 25 -9.39 -17.89 13.09
CA ALA A 25 -9.51 -17.76 11.65
C ALA A 25 -9.19 -19.08 10.92
N PRO A 26 -9.82 -19.34 9.75
CA PRO A 26 -9.53 -20.51 8.94
C PRO A 26 -8.04 -20.66 8.61
N GLY A 27 -7.55 -21.90 8.49
CA GLY A 27 -6.14 -22.18 8.20
C GLY A 27 -5.62 -21.47 6.94
N TRP A 28 -6.44 -21.31 5.90
CA TRP A 28 -6.07 -20.61 4.68
C TRP A 28 -5.78 -19.11 4.91
N VAL A 29 -6.47 -18.45 5.87
CA VAL A 29 -6.24 -17.04 6.24
C VAL A 29 -4.86 -16.88 6.85
N ARG A 30 -4.49 -17.81 7.74
CA ARG A 30 -3.16 -17.86 8.36
C ARG A 30 -2.07 -18.06 7.31
N THR A 31 -2.27 -19.01 6.39
CA THR A 31 -1.31 -19.29 5.32
C THR A 31 -1.16 -18.11 4.36
N ALA A 32 -2.27 -17.49 3.94
CA ALA A 32 -2.24 -16.31 3.08
C ALA A 32 -1.52 -15.13 3.75
N GLY A 33 -1.80 -14.89 5.04
CA GLY A 33 -1.09 -13.90 5.84
C GLY A 33 0.41 -14.16 5.94
N ALA A 34 0.79 -15.39 6.28
CA ALA A 34 2.18 -15.78 6.41
C ALA A 34 2.94 -15.68 5.08
N ALA A 35 2.29 -16.07 3.97
CA ALA A 35 2.85 -15.90 2.63
C ALA A 35 3.02 -14.42 2.26
N GLY A 36 2.03 -13.57 2.56
CA GLY A 36 2.10 -12.13 2.35
C GLY A 36 3.21 -11.47 3.17
N LEU A 37 3.31 -11.79 4.46
CA LEU A 37 4.39 -11.30 5.32
C LEU A 37 5.76 -11.78 4.80
N GLY A 38 5.87 -13.07 4.46
CA GLY A 38 7.07 -13.66 3.88
C GLY A 38 7.51 -12.96 2.59
N LEU A 39 6.59 -12.62 1.70
CA LEU A 39 6.87 -11.84 0.49
C LEU A 39 7.50 -10.48 0.82
N PHE A 40 6.93 -9.73 1.77
CA PHE A 40 7.48 -8.43 2.17
C PHE A 40 8.82 -8.56 2.90
N VAL A 41 9.02 -9.59 3.72
CA VAL A 41 10.31 -9.87 4.36
C VAL A 41 11.35 -10.23 3.30
N CYS A 42 11.03 -11.09 2.35
CA CYS A 42 11.90 -11.44 1.23
C CYS A 42 12.25 -10.22 0.39
N ALA A 43 11.28 -9.35 0.11
CA ALA A 43 11.51 -8.09 -0.57
C ALA A 43 12.48 -7.19 0.23
N LEU A 44 12.27 -7.04 1.55
CA LEU A 44 13.16 -6.26 2.41
C LEU A 44 14.59 -6.83 2.43
N VAL A 45 14.74 -8.15 2.58
CA VAL A 45 16.05 -8.81 2.54
C VAL A 45 16.72 -8.62 1.19
N ALA A 46 15.97 -8.75 0.08
CA ALA A 46 16.49 -8.49 -1.26
C ALA A 46 16.94 -7.02 -1.40
N LEU A 47 16.17 -6.05 -0.88
CA LEU A 47 16.56 -4.64 -0.88
C LEU A 47 17.86 -4.40 -0.10
N ILE A 48 17.99 -5.00 1.08
CA ILE A 48 19.20 -4.90 1.91
C ILE A 48 20.40 -5.57 1.23
N ALA A 49 20.20 -6.74 0.62
CA ALA A 49 21.26 -7.43 -0.13
C ALA A 49 21.70 -6.62 -1.36
N LEU A 50 20.75 -6.05 -2.11
CA LEU A 50 21.05 -5.18 -3.25
C LEU A 50 21.83 -3.93 -2.83
N ARG A 51 21.65 -3.39 -1.63
CA ARG A 51 22.43 -2.26 -1.10
C ARG A 51 23.93 -2.48 -1.21
N GLY A 52 24.41 -3.66 -0.83
CA GLY A 52 25.83 -4.00 -0.90
C GLY A 52 26.39 -4.09 -2.33
N HIS A 53 25.49 -4.22 -3.31
CA HIS A 53 25.83 -4.35 -4.72
C HIS A 53 25.43 -3.14 -5.56
N VAL A 54 24.86 -2.08 -4.95
CA VAL A 54 24.40 -0.87 -5.65
C VAL A 54 25.51 -0.24 -6.48
N GLU A 55 26.71 -0.06 -5.93
CA GLU A 55 27.83 0.52 -6.69
C GLU A 55 28.33 -0.37 -7.83
N ALA A 56 28.18 -1.69 -7.70
CA ALA A 56 28.50 -2.64 -8.78
C ALA A 56 27.43 -2.59 -9.87
N LEU A 57 26.14 -2.50 -9.50
CA LEU A 57 25.00 -2.31 -10.39
C LEU A 57 25.07 -0.98 -11.16
N ILE A 58 25.42 0.12 -10.49
CA ILE A 58 25.64 1.44 -11.14
C ILE A 58 26.78 1.35 -12.16
N ARG A 59 27.91 0.73 -11.79
CA ARG A 59 29.05 0.55 -12.69
C ARG A 59 28.72 -0.34 -13.88
N ALA A 60 27.95 -1.41 -13.67
CA ALA A 60 27.48 -2.28 -14.75
C ALA A 60 26.48 -1.56 -15.67
N ALA A 61 25.54 -0.78 -15.11
CA ALA A 61 24.56 -0.01 -15.86
C ALA A 61 25.20 1.10 -16.72
N ARG A 62 26.28 1.74 -16.24
CA ARG A 62 27.06 2.73 -17.01
C ARG A 62 27.85 2.13 -18.18
N ARG A 63 28.00 0.80 -18.24
CA ARG A 63 28.64 0.10 -19.37
C ARG A 63 27.65 -0.33 -20.46
N LEU A 64 26.33 -0.19 -20.25
CA LEU A 64 25.34 -0.46 -21.30
C LEU A 64 25.20 0.74 -22.26
N PRO A 65 25.26 0.53 -23.59
CA PRO A 65 25.08 1.61 -24.56
C PRO A 65 23.59 1.98 -24.74
N GLY A 66 23.30 3.28 -24.82
CA GLY A 66 22.03 3.81 -25.31
C GLY A 66 20.93 4.09 -24.27
N ARG A 67 19.76 4.51 -24.78
CA ARG A 67 18.57 5.11 -24.14
C ARG A 67 18.05 4.45 -22.84
N LEU A 68 18.50 3.24 -22.51
CA LEU A 68 18.23 2.52 -21.27
C LEU A 68 19.04 3.07 -20.07
N SER A 69 20.20 3.70 -20.31
CA SER A 69 21.08 4.21 -19.25
C SER A 69 20.45 5.33 -18.42
N GLY A 70 19.64 6.20 -19.02
CA GLY A 70 19.01 7.32 -18.33
C GLY A 70 17.84 6.89 -17.42
N GLY A 71 17.02 5.94 -17.87
CA GLY A 71 15.91 5.41 -17.07
C GLY A 71 16.40 4.53 -15.92
N LEU A 72 17.34 3.62 -16.21
CA LEU A 72 17.94 2.74 -15.21
C LEU A 72 18.80 3.52 -14.22
N GLY A 73 19.53 4.54 -14.67
CA GLY A 73 20.32 5.42 -13.81
C GLY A 73 19.47 6.16 -12.78
N ARG A 74 18.36 6.80 -13.21
CA ARG A 74 17.42 7.46 -12.29
C ARG A 74 16.76 6.48 -11.31
N PHE A 75 16.42 5.28 -11.77
CA PHE A 75 15.87 4.24 -10.88
C PHE A 75 16.89 3.87 -9.80
N VAL A 76 18.16 3.67 -10.18
CA VAL A 76 19.22 3.29 -9.23
C VAL A 76 19.59 4.45 -8.31
N GLU A 77 19.56 5.70 -8.76
CA GLU A 77 19.73 6.88 -7.90
C GLU A 77 18.60 7.00 -6.87
N ALA A 78 17.34 6.95 -7.30
CA ALA A 78 16.19 6.97 -6.38
C ALA A 78 16.18 5.79 -5.41
N PHE A 79 16.70 4.63 -5.86
CA PHE A 79 16.89 3.45 -5.03
C PHE A 79 17.99 3.64 -3.99
N SER A 80 19.15 4.20 -4.37
CA SER A 80 20.24 4.56 -3.47
C SER A 80 19.81 5.59 -2.43
N GLU A 81 19.05 6.61 -2.83
CA GLU A 81 18.47 7.59 -1.89
C GLU A 81 17.56 6.92 -0.87
N GLY A 82 16.64 6.05 -1.32
CA GLY A 82 15.76 5.29 -0.43
C GLY A 82 16.51 4.35 0.51
N LEU A 83 17.66 3.81 0.08
CA LEU A 83 18.55 2.98 0.90
C LEU A 83 19.44 3.80 1.85
N GLY A 84 19.78 5.04 1.49
CA GLY A 84 20.46 6.00 2.37
C GLY A 84 19.58 6.34 3.57
N ALA A 85 18.28 6.57 3.35
CA ALA A 85 17.31 6.81 4.41
C ALA A 85 17.14 5.62 5.39
N LEU A 86 17.39 4.38 4.94
CA LEU A 86 17.42 3.20 5.82
C LEU A 86 18.70 3.11 6.68
N ALA A 87 19.79 3.72 6.25
CA ALA A 87 21.10 3.62 6.93
C ALA A 87 21.19 4.52 8.16
N GLU A 88 20.44 5.62 8.18
CA GLU A 88 20.26 6.45 9.37
C GLU A 88 19.15 5.84 10.23
N GLY A 89 19.52 4.92 11.14
CA GLY A 89 18.56 4.12 11.93
C GLY A 89 17.49 4.92 12.71
N GLY A 90 17.66 6.24 12.88
CA GLY A 90 16.65 7.14 13.46
C GLY A 90 15.48 7.46 12.52
N GLU A 91 15.69 7.49 11.20
CA GLU A 91 14.64 7.78 10.22
C GLU A 91 13.68 6.59 10.05
N ILE A 92 14.17 5.36 10.24
CA ILE A 92 13.35 4.14 10.23
C ILE A 92 12.19 4.22 11.21
N TRP A 93 12.43 4.75 12.42
CA TRP A 93 11.39 4.84 13.45
C TRP A 93 10.30 5.85 13.06
N LYS A 94 10.68 6.97 12.44
CA LYS A 94 9.71 7.96 11.94
C LYS A 94 8.85 7.35 10.84
N VAL A 95 9.45 6.61 9.90
CA VAL A 95 8.72 5.92 8.84
C VAL A 95 7.76 4.89 9.43
N LEU A 96 8.21 4.04 10.35
CA LEU A 96 7.34 3.05 10.99
C LEU A 96 6.16 3.69 11.74
N LEU A 97 6.38 4.79 12.46
CA LEU A 97 5.32 5.51 13.16
C LEU A 97 4.34 6.15 12.18
N LEU A 98 4.83 6.76 11.10
CA LEU A 98 4.00 7.32 10.05
C LEU A 98 3.18 6.24 9.35
N SER A 99 3.79 5.11 8.98
CA SER A 99 3.13 3.94 8.41
C SER A 99 2.02 3.45 9.34
N PHE A 100 2.32 3.25 10.62
CA PHE A 100 1.32 2.82 11.60
C PHE A 100 0.16 3.83 11.71
N GLY A 101 0.45 5.13 11.70
CA GLY A 101 -0.56 6.18 11.67
C GLY A 101 -1.45 6.12 10.43
N VAL A 102 -0.86 5.99 9.24
CA VAL A 102 -1.58 5.85 7.97
C VAL A 102 -2.53 4.65 8.00
N TRP A 103 -2.04 3.49 8.47
CA TRP A 103 -2.86 2.28 8.54
C TRP A 103 -3.95 2.36 9.61
N THR A 104 -3.69 3.05 10.72
CA THR A 104 -4.72 3.34 11.71
C THR A 104 -5.84 4.20 11.12
N VAL A 105 -5.49 5.23 10.34
CA VAL A 105 -6.47 6.07 9.62
C VAL A 105 -7.23 5.24 8.58
N ALA A 106 -6.54 4.37 7.84
CA ALA A 106 -7.18 3.47 6.88
C ALA A 106 -8.18 2.51 7.56
N MET A 107 -7.82 1.96 8.72
CA MET A 107 -8.73 1.13 9.53
C MET A 107 -9.89 1.97 10.09
N ALA A 108 -9.66 3.22 10.50
CA ALA A 108 -10.73 4.11 10.93
C ALA A 108 -11.71 4.43 9.79
N ALA A 109 -11.23 4.61 8.56
CA ALA A 109 -12.07 4.77 7.37
C ALA A 109 -12.89 3.50 7.07
N LEU A 110 -12.28 2.32 7.23
CA LEU A 110 -12.99 1.04 7.11
C LEU A 110 -14.06 0.89 8.20
N TYR A 111 -13.74 1.28 9.44
CA TYR A 111 -14.70 1.31 10.54
C TYR A 111 -15.87 2.27 10.28
N GLY A 112 -15.58 3.48 9.76
CA GLY A 112 -16.60 4.41 9.31
C GLY A 112 -17.50 3.82 8.21
N SER A 113 -16.94 2.97 7.36
CA SER A 113 -17.71 2.21 6.37
C SER A 113 -18.61 1.16 7.02
N PHE A 114 -18.18 0.49 8.10
CA PHE A 114 -19.06 -0.41 8.86
C PHE A 114 -20.22 0.34 9.51
N LEU A 115 -19.93 1.52 10.10
CA LEU A 115 -20.95 2.38 10.69
C LEU A 115 -21.97 2.89 9.67
N ALA A 116 -21.52 3.28 8.47
CA ALA A 116 -22.41 3.73 7.39
C ALA A 116 -23.43 2.65 6.96
N PHE A 117 -23.08 1.37 7.16
CA PHE A 117 -23.94 0.22 6.87
C PHE A 117 -24.57 -0.38 8.14
N HIS A 118 -24.57 0.34 9.26
CA HIS A 118 -25.18 -0.05 10.53
C HIS A 118 -24.63 -1.39 11.10
N ARG A 119 -23.36 -1.69 10.82
CA ARG A 119 -22.68 -2.90 11.33
C ARG A 119 -21.77 -2.57 12.50
N SER A 120 -22.07 -3.19 13.64
CA SER A 120 -21.19 -3.25 14.79
C SER A 120 -20.42 -4.56 14.77
N LEU A 121 -19.23 -4.53 14.18
CA LEU A 121 -18.32 -5.68 14.17
C LEU A 121 -17.28 -5.53 15.30
N PRO A 122 -16.76 -6.65 15.83
CA PRO A 122 -15.70 -6.60 16.82
C PRO A 122 -14.47 -5.86 16.29
N ALA A 123 -13.74 -5.14 17.15
CA ALA A 123 -12.60 -4.32 16.73
C ALA A 123 -11.51 -5.12 15.97
N TYR A 124 -11.34 -6.40 16.32
CA TYR A 124 -10.40 -7.31 15.65
C TYR A 124 -10.77 -7.62 14.19
N SER A 125 -11.99 -7.32 13.75
CA SER A 125 -12.39 -7.49 12.34
C SER A 125 -11.66 -6.51 11.41
N LEU A 126 -11.33 -5.31 11.88
CA LEU A 126 -10.65 -4.28 11.09
C LEU A 126 -9.30 -4.75 10.55
N PRO A 127 -8.34 -5.20 11.39
CA PRO A 127 -7.05 -5.67 10.89
C PRO A 127 -7.20 -6.92 10.02
N VAL A 128 -8.16 -7.81 10.31
CA VAL A 128 -8.42 -9.02 9.50
C VAL A 128 -8.88 -8.66 8.10
N VAL A 129 -9.93 -7.83 7.99
CA VAL A 129 -10.48 -7.38 6.70
C VAL A 129 -9.45 -6.53 5.95
N MET A 130 -8.76 -5.63 6.64
CA MET A 130 -7.71 -4.79 6.05
C MET A 130 -6.57 -5.63 5.49
N GLY A 131 -6.06 -6.61 6.24
CA GLY A 131 -4.98 -7.48 5.78
C GLY A 131 -5.37 -8.30 4.55
N LEU A 132 -6.58 -8.86 4.51
CA LEU A 132 -7.09 -9.54 3.32
C LEU A 132 -7.25 -8.58 2.14
N MET A 133 -7.76 -7.37 2.35
CA MET A 133 -7.83 -6.34 1.30
C MET A 133 -6.45 -5.97 0.78
N THR A 134 -5.44 -5.84 1.66
CA THR A 134 -4.06 -5.60 1.26
C THR A 134 -3.52 -6.74 0.39
N ILE A 135 -3.81 -8.00 0.75
CA ILE A 135 -3.49 -9.16 -0.09
C ILE A 135 -4.18 -9.08 -1.46
N GLY A 136 -5.45 -8.70 -1.48
CA GLY A 136 -6.21 -8.48 -2.71
C GLY A 136 -5.56 -7.48 -3.66
N VAL A 137 -5.21 -6.30 -3.15
CA VAL A 137 -4.60 -5.23 -3.97
C VAL A 137 -3.16 -5.52 -4.38
N MET A 138 -2.47 -6.47 -3.71
CA MET A 138 -1.18 -6.97 -4.18
C MET A 138 -1.30 -7.75 -5.50
N ILE A 139 -2.48 -8.29 -5.82
CA ILE A 139 -2.73 -8.97 -7.09
C ILE A 139 -3.03 -7.91 -8.15
N PRO A 140 -2.13 -7.67 -9.14
CA PRO A 140 -2.35 -6.67 -10.17
C PRO A 140 -3.39 -7.20 -11.16
N SER A 141 -4.67 -6.88 -10.93
CA SER A 141 -5.79 -7.40 -11.72
C SER A 141 -6.46 -6.36 -12.62
N SER A 142 -6.49 -5.09 -12.19
CA SER A 142 -7.30 -4.04 -12.81
C SER A 142 -6.84 -2.63 -12.38
N PRO A 143 -7.06 -1.59 -13.22
CA PRO A 143 -6.82 -0.21 -12.84
C PRO A 143 -7.59 0.16 -11.56
N GLY A 144 -6.89 0.78 -10.61
CA GLY A 144 -7.48 1.16 -9.32
C GLY A 144 -7.90 -0.01 -8.42
N TYR A 145 -7.49 -1.25 -8.72
CA TYR A 145 -7.80 -2.44 -7.91
C TYR A 145 -9.30 -2.74 -7.76
N VAL A 146 -10.11 -2.26 -8.71
CA VAL A 146 -11.55 -2.57 -8.76
C VAL A 146 -11.75 -4.05 -9.06
N GLY A 147 -12.51 -4.75 -8.23
CA GLY A 147 -12.70 -6.20 -8.26
C GLY A 147 -11.93 -6.89 -7.15
N THR A 148 -10.59 -6.81 -7.14
CA THR A 148 -9.78 -7.49 -6.12
C THR A 148 -9.96 -6.91 -4.72
N LEU A 149 -10.10 -5.59 -4.61
CA LEU A 149 -10.41 -4.94 -3.34
C LEU A 149 -11.80 -5.37 -2.84
N GLN A 150 -12.82 -5.32 -3.70
CA GLN A 150 -14.20 -5.72 -3.36
C GLN A 150 -14.25 -7.20 -2.95
N TYR A 151 -13.66 -8.08 -3.74
CA TYR A 151 -13.62 -9.52 -3.48
C TYR A 151 -12.96 -9.83 -2.14
N SER A 152 -11.81 -9.21 -1.86
CA SER A 152 -11.06 -9.47 -0.63
C SER A 152 -11.75 -8.90 0.60
N CYS A 153 -12.43 -7.76 0.46
CA CYS A 153 -13.28 -7.19 1.51
C CYS A 153 -14.48 -8.10 1.80
N ILE A 154 -15.19 -8.58 0.77
CA ILE A 154 -16.28 -9.56 0.90
C ILE A 154 -15.79 -10.81 1.61
N LEU A 155 -14.63 -11.34 1.19
CA LEU A 155 -14.04 -12.52 1.80
C LEU A 155 -13.72 -12.29 3.28
N GLY A 156 -13.11 -11.16 3.64
CA GLY A 156 -12.82 -10.84 5.03
C GLY A 156 -14.08 -10.64 5.88
N LEU A 157 -15.07 -9.93 5.37
CA LEU A 157 -16.33 -9.68 6.06
C LEU A 157 -17.20 -10.94 6.20
N SER A 158 -17.07 -11.90 5.29
CA SER A 158 -17.74 -13.20 5.39
C SER A 158 -17.31 -14.00 6.63
N LEU A 159 -16.06 -13.81 7.09
CA LEU A 159 -15.56 -14.41 8.33
C LEU A 159 -16.30 -13.90 9.58
N PHE A 160 -16.97 -12.75 9.46
CA PHE A 160 -17.76 -12.14 10.53
C PHE A 160 -19.27 -12.21 10.24
N GLY A 161 -19.69 -13.05 9.27
CA GLY A 161 -21.10 -13.31 8.97
C GLY A 161 -21.81 -12.17 8.24
N VAL A 162 -21.09 -11.25 7.61
CA VAL A 162 -21.69 -10.17 6.82
C VAL A 162 -22.16 -10.71 5.46
N PRO A 163 -23.42 -10.46 5.04
CA PRO A 163 -23.92 -10.86 3.73
C PRO A 163 -23.10 -10.24 2.59
N LYS A 164 -22.99 -10.97 1.47
CA LYS A 164 -22.16 -10.58 0.32
C LYS A 164 -22.58 -9.24 -0.27
N GLU A 165 -23.88 -9.00 -0.39
CA GLU A 165 -24.46 -7.79 -0.99
C GLU A 165 -24.08 -6.56 -0.17
N GLU A 166 -24.12 -6.70 1.15
CA GLU A 166 -23.76 -5.64 2.09
C GLU A 166 -22.25 -5.42 2.14
N ALA A 167 -21.46 -6.50 2.17
CA ALA A 167 -20.01 -6.41 2.12
C ALA A 167 -19.52 -5.76 0.80
N LEU A 168 -20.21 -5.99 -0.31
CA LEU A 168 -19.96 -5.28 -1.57
C LEU A 168 -20.23 -3.78 -1.41
N GLY A 169 -21.34 -3.39 -0.80
CA GLY A 169 -21.66 -2.00 -0.48
C GLY A 169 -20.60 -1.32 0.40
N ILE A 170 -20.21 -1.97 1.50
CA ILE A 170 -19.15 -1.51 2.40
C ILE A 170 -17.84 -1.31 1.63
N SER A 171 -17.45 -2.30 0.82
CA SER A 171 -16.19 -2.23 0.06
C SER A 171 -16.21 -1.14 -1.02
N ALA A 172 -17.35 -0.91 -1.68
CA ALA A 172 -17.50 0.14 -2.68
C ALA A 172 -17.47 1.54 -2.02
N PHE A 173 -18.15 1.70 -0.89
CA PHE A 173 -18.13 2.93 -0.11
C PHE A 173 -16.72 3.23 0.40
N TYR A 174 -16.06 2.25 1.03
CA TYR A 174 -14.66 2.38 1.45
C TYR A 174 -13.78 2.80 0.26
N HIS A 175 -13.88 2.10 -0.87
CA HIS A 175 -13.05 2.43 -2.04
C HIS A 175 -13.30 3.86 -2.53
N ALA A 176 -14.55 4.31 -2.61
CA ALA A 176 -14.90 5.67 -3.00
C ALA A 176 -14.32 6.72 -2.05
N THR A 177 -14.32 6.47 -0.73
CA THR A 177 -13.74 7.39 0.26
C THR A 177 -12.23 7.55 0.12
N GLN A 178 -11.53 6.53 -0.37
CA GLN A 178 -10.09 6.60 -0.61
C GLN A 178 -9.77 7.19 -1.98
N TYR A 179 -10.56 6.85 -2.99
CA TYR A 179 -10.27 7.20 -4.38
C TYR A 179 -10.71 8.62 -4.75
N LEU A 180 -11.93 9.03 -4.36
CA LEU A 180 -12.51 10.31 -4.79
C LEU A 180 -11.79 11.53 -4.21
N PRO A 181 -11.46 11.62 -2.91
CA PRO A 181 -10.81 12.80 -2.35
C PRO A 181 -9.41 13.02 -2.94
N VAL A 182 -8.62 11.95 -3.04
CA VAL A 182 -7.27 12.00 -3.60
C VAL A 182 -7.29 12.42 -5.07
N THR A 183 -8.19 11.81 -5.86
CA THR A 183 -8.35 12.16 -7.28
C THR A 183 -8.82 13.60 -7.43
N GLY A 184 -9.78 14.04 -6.62
CA GLY A 184 -10.32 15.40 -6.65
C GLY A 184 -9.28 16.46 -6.35
N VAL A 185 -8.48 16.26 -5.29
CA VAL A 185 -7.37 17.18 -4.95
C VAL A 185 -6.34 17.24 -6.08
N GLY A 186 -5.94 16.08 -6.61
CA GLY A 186 -5.01 16.01 -7.74
C GLY A 186 -5.52 16.78 -8.96
N TRP A 187 -6.82 16.65 -9.26
CA TRP A 187 -7.44 17.33 -10.39
C TRP A 187 -7.52 18.85 -10.20
N VAL A 188 -7.85 19.30 -8.99
CA VAL A 188 -7.86 20.74 -8.64
C VAL A 188 -6.47 21.34 -8.79
N LEU A 189 -5.43 20.66 -8.32
CA LEU A 189 -4.05 21.12 -8.45
C LEU A 189 -3.60 21.16 -9.91
N TYR A 190 -3.91 20.12 -10.68
CA TYR A 190 -3.60 20.06 -12.11
C TYR A 190 -4.28 21.19 -12.90
N ALA A 191 -5.56 21.47 -12.61
CA ALA A 191 -6.26 22.57 -13.25
C ALA A 191 -5.65 23.95 -12.91
N ARG A 192 -5.06 24.10 -11.72
CA ARG A 192 -4.36 25.33 -11.31
C ARG A 192 -3.03 25.50 -12.05
N THR A 193 -2.25 24.44 -12.22
CA THR A 193 -0.96 24.50 -12.94
C THR A 193 -1.16 24.82 -14.42
N LEU A 194 -2.16 24.22 -15.07
CA LEU A 194 -2.49 24.53 -16.47
C LEU A 194 -2.87 26.01 -16.69
N LYS A 195 -3.61 26.60 -15.74
CA LYS A 195 -3.96 28.04 -15.80
C LYS A 195 -2.74 28.93 -15.64
N ALA A 196 -1.82 28.58 -14.73
CA ALA A 196 -0.60 29.31 -14.51
C ALA A 196 0.34 29.28 -15.75
N ASP A 197 0.52 28.10 -16.35
CA ASP A 197 1.34 27.95 -17.56
C ASP A 197 0.76 28.76 -18.72
N ARG A 198 -0.57 28.74 -18.90
CA ARG A 198 -1.25 29.49 -19.96
C ARG A 198 -1.10 31.01 -19.78
N ALA A 199 -1.23 31.51 -18.55
CA ALA A 199 -1.01 32.93 -18.24
C ALA A 199 0.45 33.38 -18.51
N SER A 200 1.43 32.48 -18.36
CA SER A 200 2.84 32.78 -18.66
C SER A 200 3.13 32.90 -20.16
N ILE A 201 2.34 32.22 -21.00
CA ILE A 201 2.46 32.25 -22.47
C ILE A 201 1.73 33.47 -23.05
N GLU A 202 0.56 33.84 -22.53
CA GLU A 202 -0.23 34.98 -22.99
C GLU A 202 0.31 36.34 -22.49
N GLY A 203 1.17 36.35 -21.47
CA GLY A 203 1.84 37.55 -20.93
C GLY A 203 3.19 37.91 -21.58
N ARG A 204 3.57 37.24 -22.68
CA ARG A 204 4.74 37.54 -23.53
C ARG A 204 4.28 38.02 -24.90
#